data_AF-A0A7K8SE54-F1
#
_entry.id   AF-A0A7K8SE54-F1
#
_cell.length_a   1.000
_cell.length_b   1.000
_cell.length_c   1.000
_cell.angle_alpha   90.00
_cell.angle_beta   90.00
_cell.angle_gamma   90.00
#
_symmetry.space_group_name_H-M   'P 1'
#
loop_
_entity.id
_entity.type
_entity.pdbx_description
1 polymer ?
#
loop_
_entity_poly.entity_id
_entity_poly.type
_entity_poly.pdbx_seq_one_letter_code
_entity_poly.pdbx_strand_id
1 'polypeptide(L)' 'LECRADGDPPPSTRCARDGGTRDDGGAHHGGVTRGRVVTRADGGRYVCRATNRHGVAVRSVLVTVECECDTGQGTPGC' A
#
# COMPACT_ATOMS: atom_id res chain seq x y z
N LEU A 1 -1.02 3.19 -1.81
CA LEU A 1 -2.14 2.22 -2.03
C LEU A 1 -3.42 2.88 -1.56
N GLU A 2 -4.44 2.92 -2.40
CA GLU A 2 -5.77 3.42 -2.01
C GLU A 2 -6.65 2.24 -1.60
N CYS A 3 -7.45 2.42 -0.55
CA CYS A 3 -8.54 1.50 -0.25
C CYS A 3 -9.85 2.25 -0.12
N ARG A 4 -10.83 1.78 -0.88
CA ARG A 4 -12.18 2.29 -0.91
C ARG A 4 -13.13 1.19 -0.46
N ALA A 5 -14.02 1.54 0.46
CA ALA A 5 -15.09 0.67 0.91
C ALA A 5 -16.38 1.47 0.99
N ASP A 6 -17.49 0.80 0.68
CA ASP A 6 -18.83 1.35 0.75
C ASP A 6 -19.60 0.67 1.90
N GLY A 7 -20.44 1.43 2.58
CA GLY A 7 -21.25 0.95 3.69
C GLY A 7 -22.07 2.06 4.32
N ASP A 8 -23.16 1.69 4.97
CA ASP A 8 -24.00 2.61 5.74
C ASP A 8 -24.00 2.21 7.22
N PRO A 9 -23.52 3.06 8.15
CA PRO A 9 -22.80 4.32 7.91
C PRO A 9 -21.45 4.12 7.18
N PRO A 10 -20.83 5.19 6.66
CA PRO A 10 -19.57 5.11 5.95
C PRO A 10 -18.47 4.41 6.78
N PRO A 11 -17.78 3.39 6.24
CA PRO A 11 -16.73 2.69 6.97
C PRO A 11 -15.42 3.49 7.01
N SER A 12 -14.68 3.35 8.10
CA SER A 12 -13.29 3.79 8.20
C SER A 12 -12.36 2.77 7.53
N THR A 13 -11.54 3.19 6.57
CA THR A 13 -10.62 2.32 5.81
C THR A 13 -9.17 2.49 6.26
N ARG A 14 -8.46 1.39 6.47
CA ARG A 14 -7.02 1.38 6.76
C ARG A 14 -6.30 0.32 5.94
N CYS A 15 -5.25 0.72 5.23
CA CYS A 15 -4.32 -0.21 4.57
C CYS A 15 -3.03 -0.35 5.39
N ALA A 16 -2.53 -1.57 5.54
CA ALA A 16 -1.23 -1.84 6.15
C ALA A 16 -0.56 -3.04 5.48
N ARG A 17 0.77 -3.11 5.51
CA ARG A 17 1.50 -4.32 5.13
C ARG A 17 1.23 -5.43 6.14
N ASP A 18 0.99 -6.64 5.64
CA ASP A 18 0.84 -7.85 6.43
C ASP A 18 2.13 -8.11 7.23
N GLY A 19 2.05 -8.02 8.56
CA GLY A 19 3.19 -8.27 9.46
C GLY A 19 4.15 -7.10 9.71
N GLY A 20 3.90 -5.89 9.19
CA GLY A 20 4.80 -4.74 9.34
C GLY A 20 4.22 -3.57 10.14
N THR A 21 4.74 -3.32 11.34
CA THR A 21 4.67 -2.04 12.06
C THR A 21 5.70 -1.04 11.50
N ARG A 22 5.82 -0.94 10.18
CA ARG A 22 6.55 0.18 9.60
C ARG A 22 5.55 1.32 9.49
N ASP A 23 5.64 2.22 10.46
CA ASP A 23 5.21 3.61 10.40
C ASP A 23 5.95 4.28 9.24
N ASP A 24 5.66 3.84 8.01
CA ASP A 24 6.17 4.43 6.79
C ASP A 24 5.04 5.33 6.29
N GLY A 25 4.88 6.46 6.99
CA GLY A 25 4.17 7.62 6.49
C GLY A 25 2.74 7.37 6.03
N GLY A 26 1.83 7.18 6.98
CA GLY A 26 0.47 7.65 6.83
C GLY A 26 -0.56 6.57 6.51
N ALA A 27 -1.63 6.59 7.30
CA ALA A 27 -2.95 6.32 6.78
C ALA A 27 -3.12 7.13 5.48
N HIS A 28 -2.97 6.49 4.32
CA HIS A 28 -3.23 7.10 3.03
C HIS A 28 -4.74 7.34 2.91
N HIS A 29 -5.20 8.41 3.54
CA HIS A 29 -6.41 9.10 3.14
C HIS A 29 -6.10 9.74 1.79
N GLY A 30 -6.58 9.14 0.70
CA GLY A 30 -6.69 9.72 -0.64
C GLY A 30 -5.51 10.59 -1.10
N GLY A 31 -4.41 9.97 -1.51
CA GLY A 31 -3.31 10.72 -2.13
C GLY A 31 -2.15 9.83 -2.53
N VAL A 32 -1.83 9.83 -3.83
CA VAL A 32 -0.59 9.26 -4.36
C VAL A 32 0.57 10.14 -3.88
N THR A 33 1.36 9.65 -2.93
CA THR A 33 2.60 10.32 -2.52
C THR A 33 3.61 10.22 -3.65
N ARG A 34 3.62 11.19 -4.56
CA ARG A 34 4.67 11.34 -5.58
C ARG A 34 5.98 11.70 -4.85
N GLY A 35 6.99 10.83 -4.94
CA GLY A 35 8.37 11.17 -4.54
C GLY A 35 9.10 10.18 -3.63
N ARG A 36 8.48 9.09 -3.16
CA ARG A 36 9.22 8.05 -2.42
C ARG A 36 9.86 7.06 -3.40
N VAL A 37 11.16 6.83 -3.28
CA VAL A 37 11.83 5.71 -3.96
C VAL A 37 11.20 4.42 -3.45
N VAL A 38 10.64 3.64 -4.35
CA VAL A 38 10.05 2.33 -4.04
C VAL A 38 11.14 1.28 -4.26
N THR A 39 11.40 0.48 -3.25
CA THR A 39 12.43 -0.58 -3.27
C THR A 39 11.77 -1.95 -3.31
N ARG A 40 12.53 -3.00 -3.65
CA ARG A 40 12.04 -4.39 -3.55
C ARG A 40 11.54 -4.75 -2.15
N ALA A 41 12.07 -4.11 -1.10
CA ALA A 41 11.61 -4.27 0.28
C ALA A 41 10.20 -3.69 0.51
N ASP A 42 9.74 -2.80 -0.38
CA ASP A 42 8.37 -2.31 -0.36
C ASP A 42 7.39 -3.33 -0.98
N GLY A 43 7.87 -4.36 -1.68
CA GLY A 43 7.04 -5.49 -2.14
C GLY A 43 6.56 -6.36 -0.98
N GLY A 44 5.32 -6.86 -1.06
CA GLY A 44 4.74 -7.73 -0.04
C GLY A 44 3.21 -7.77 -0.06
N ARG A 45 2.62 -8.51 0.87
CA ARG A 45 1.17 -8.56 1.04
C ARG A 45 0.70 -7.32 1.82
N TYR A 46 -0.32 -6.65 1.30
CA TYR A 46 -0.98 -5.53 1.95
C TYR A 46 -2.43 -5.89 2.25
N VAL A 47 -2.91 -5.48 3.41
CA VAL A 47 -4.25 -5.76 3.91
C VAL A 47 -4.97 -4.44 4.11
N CYS A 48 -6.07 -4.25 3.39
CA CYS A 48 -7.05 -3.23 3.71
C CYS A 48 -8.10 -3.78 4.68
N ARG A 49 -8.41 -2.99 5.70
CA ARG A 49 -9.51 -3.22 6.63
C ARG A 49 -10.46 -2.02 6.59
N ALA A 50 -11.72 -2.29 6.32
CA ALA A 50 -12.82 -1.34 6.43
C ALA A 50 -13.65 -1.67 7.67
N THR A 51 -13.93 -0.70 8.54
CA THR A 51 -14.65 -0.91 9.80
C THR A 51 -15.76 0.11 9.96
N ASN A 52 -16.95 -0.39 10.24
CA ASN A 52 -18.14 0.39 10.55
C ASN A 52 -18.88 -0.22 11.76
N ARG A 53 -19.88 0.47 12.32
CA ARG A 53 -20.70 -0.01 13.44
C ARG A 53 -21.37 -1.37 13.20
N HIS A 54 -21.61 -1.73 11.94
CA HIS A 54 -22.23 -3.01 11.57
C HIS A 54 -21.23 -4.14 11.37
N GLY A 55 -19.94 -3.86 11.27
CA GLY A 55 -18.94 -4.91 11.09
C GLY A 55 -17.66 -4.46 10.43
N VAL A 56 -16.89 -5.46 9.99
CA VAL A 56 -15.55 -5.29 9.43
C VAL A 56 -15.43 -6.07 8.13
N ALA A 57 -14.95 -5.42 7.08
CA ALA A 57 -14.58 -6.04 5.82
C ALA A 57 -13.06 -5.98 5.63
N VAL A 58 -12.47 -7.04 5.10
CA VAL A 58 -11.02 -7.17 4.91
C VAL A 58 -10.71 -7.60 3.48
N ARG A 59 -9.69 -7.00 2.86
CA ARG A 59 -9.18 -7.37 1.53
C ARG A 59 -7.66 -7.38 1.56
N SER A 60 -7.04 -8.39 0.95
CA SER A 60 -5.59 -8.46 0.78
C SER A 60 -5.19 -8.36 -0.69
N VAL A 61 -4.06 -7.72 -0.95
CA VAL A 61 -3.44 -7.60 -2.27
C VAL A 61 -1.95 -7.91 -2.15
N LEU A 62 -1.38 -8.54 -3.18
CA LEU A 62 0.06 -8.75 -3.28
C LEU A 62 0.64 -7.64 -4.15
N VAL A 63 1.63 -6.93 -3.61
CA VAL A 63 2.37 -5.89 -4.34
C VAL A 63 3.76 -6.43 -4.65
N THR A 64 4.09 -6.52 -5.92
CA THR A 64 5.44 -6.81 -6.39
C THR A 64 6.09 -5.53 -6.88
N VAL A 65 7.36 -5.33 -6.55
CA VAL A 65 8.14 -4.18 -7.01
C VAL A 65 9.15 -4.72 -8.00
N GLU A 66 8.87 -4.48 -9.27
CA GLU A 66 9.82 -4.73 -10.35
C GLU A 66 10.73 -3.50 -10.46
N CYS A 67 12.04 -3.73 -10.41
CA CYS A 67 13.01 -2.69 -10.73
C CYS A 67 13.47 -2.94 -12.16
N GLU A 68 13.12 -2.03 -13.05
CA GLU A 68 13.74 -1.96 -14.36
C GLU A 68 15.08 -1.25 -14.16
N CYS A 69 16.15 -2.01 -13.95
CA CYS A 69 17.44 -1.51 -14.36
C CYS A 69 17.38 -1.53 -15.89
N ASP A 70 17.38 -0.36 -16.51
CA ASP A 70 17.56 -0.24 -17.96
C ASP A 70 18.86 -0.95 -18.32
N THR A 71 18.77 -2.19 -18.78
CA THR A 71 19.88 -3.00 -19.30
C THR A 71 20.25 -2.52 -20.70
N GLY A 72 20.42 -1.20 -20.86
CA GLY A 72 20.65 -0.54 -22.14
C GLY A 72 21.71 0.55 -22.14
N GLN A 73 22.02 1.22 -21.02
CA GLN A 73 23.08 2.24 -20.98
C GLN A 73 23.82 2.23 -19.64
N GLY A 74 25.12 1.90 -19.69
CA GLY A 74 26.01 1.72 -18.54
C GLY A 74 26.05 2.89 -17.57
N THR A 75 25.16 2.85 -16.58
CA THR A 75 25.22 3.69 -15.38
C THR A 75 25.17 2.77 -14.15
N PRO A 76 26.17 2.83 -13.25
CA PRO A 76 26.11 2.09 -12.01
C PRO A 76 25.23 2.88 -11.05
N GLY A 77 24.04 2.36 -10.78
CA GLY A 77 23.05 3.01 -9.93
C GLY A 77 22.02 2.03 -9.40
N CYS A 78 22.52 0.93 -8.83
CA CYS A 78 21.87 0.34 -7.67
C CYS A 78 22.55 0.95 -6.44
#